data_AF-A0A0S7ZQQ7-F1
#
_entry.id   AF-A0A0S7ZQQ7-F1
#
_cell.length_a   1.000
_cell.length_b   1.000
_cell.length_c   1.000
_cell.angle_alpha   90.00
_cell.angle_beta   90.00
_cell.angle_gamma   90.00
#
_symmetry.space_group_name_H-M   'P 1'
#
loop_
_entity.id
_entity.type
_entity.pdbx_description
1 polymer ?
#
loop_
_entity_poly.entity_id
_entity_poly.type
_entity_poly.pdbx_seq_one_letter_code
_entity_poly.pdbx_strand_id
1 'polypeptide(L)'
;MSDQTWQTRLYKLIDNIRALISRIVSWYSPRTLREKGLIWSTGIAVVTLCVVLTVVGWYWSRPPDSFNAKEVALEKAGGDNSKLVPGFTTTAALIRVAETLLDKPGGYLSNDKLPPKSFFGAFDMLDNMPNWEFGVLVMIRDTSRVL
;
A
#
# COMPACT_ATOMS: atom_id res chain seq x y z
N MET A 1 -12.05 -42.04 5.05
CA MET A 1 -10.78 -42.18 5.80
C MET A 1 -9.77 -41.07 5.47
N SER A 2 -10.25 -39.84 5.17
CA SER A 2 -9.45 -38.70 4.69
C SER A 2 -9.52 -37.44 5.56
N ASP A 3 -10.33 -37.44 6.63
CA ASP A 3 -10.57 -36.21 7.44
C ASP A 3 -9.53 -35.97 8.55
N GLN A 4 -8.88 -37.02 9.08
CA GLN A 4 -7.92 -36.88 10.18
C GLN A 4 -6.55 -36.29 9.76
N THR A 5 -6.21 -36.38 8.47
CA THR A 5 -4.90 -35.93 7.95
C THR A 5 -4.80 -34.40 7.88
N TRP A 6 -5.92 -33.70 7.60
CA TRP A 6 -5.97 -32.24 7.56
C TRP A 6 -5.94 -31.62 8.95
N GLN A 7 -6.67 -32.21 9.91
CA GLN A 7 -6.70 -31.77 11.30
C GLN A 7 -5.30 -31.78 11.93
N THR A 8 -4.58 -32.90 11.80
CA THR A 8 -3.22 -33.05 12.37
C THR A 8 -2.20 -32.11 11.72
N ARG A 9 -2.31 -31.84 10.42
CA ARG A 9 -1.49 -30.83 9.73
C ARG A 9 -1.78 -29.41 10.21
N LEU A 10 -3.06 -29.09 10.43
CA LEU A 10 -3.49 -27.78 10.93
C LEU A 10 -2.96 -27.52 12.34
N TYR A 11 -3.10 -28.47 13.27
CA TYR A 11 -2.59 -28.32 14.64
C TYR A 11 -1.07 -28.16 14.66
N LYS A 12 -0.33 -28.97 13.90
CA LYS A 12 1.12 -28.83 13.77
C LYS A 12 1.52 -27.46 13.21
N LEU A 13 0.79 -26.95 12.22
CA LEU A 13 1.02 -25.62 11.66
C LEU A 13 0.83 -24.53 12.74
N ILE A 14 -0.27 -24.60 13.48
CA ILE A 14 -0.59 -23.64 14.56
C ILE A 14 0.47 -23.67 15.65
N ASP A 15 0.91 -24.84 16.09
CA ASP A 15 1.92 -24.99 17.13
C ASP A 15 3.29 -24.46 16.67
N ASN A 16 3.66 -24.71 15.42
CA ASN A 16 4.87 -24.15 14.83
C ASN A 16 4.82 -22.62 14.75
N ILE A 17 3.68 -22.05 14.37
CA ILE A 17 3.47 -20.60 14.35
C ILE A 17 3.58 -20.02 15.77
N ARG A 18 2.92 -20.64 16.76
CA ARG A 18 3.02 -20.22 18.17
C ARG A 18 4.45 -20.27 18.69
N ALA A 19 5.20 -21.32 18.37
CA ALA A 19 6.60 -21.48 18.76
C ALA A 19 7.52 -20.43 18.09
N LEU A 20 7.23 -20.07 16.84
CA LEU A 20 7.96 -19.01 16.13
C LEU A 20 7.68 -17.64 16.75
N ILE A 21 6.41 -17.33 17.03
CA ILE A 21 6.00 -16.07 17.65
C ILE A 21 6.61 -15.93 19.05
N SER A 22 6.56 -16.97 19.88
CA SER A 22 7.11 -16.91 21.24
C SER A 22 8.63 -16.68 21.23
N ARG A 23 9.36 -17.27 20.27
CA ARG A 23 10.78 -16.98 20.03
C ARG A 23 11.04 -15.53 19.66
N ILE A 24 10.29 -14.98 18.70
CA ILE A 24 10.44 -13.57 18.29
C ILE A 24 10.13 -12.64 19.48
N VAL A 25 9.04 -12.87 20.19
CA VAL A 25 8.63 -12.05 21.35
C VAL A 25 9.68 -12.12 22.47
N SER A 26 10.28 -13.28 22.71
CA SER A 26 11.33 -13.43 23.72
C SER A 26 12.53 -12.52 23.48
N TRP A 27 12.84 -12.18 22.22
CA TRP A 27 13.94 -11.28 21.89
C TRP A 27 13.69 -9.83 22.33
N TYR A 28 12.42 -9.42 22.46
CA TYR A 28 12.00 -8.10 22.97
C TYR A 28 11.82 -8.05 24.49
N SER A 29 12.09 -9.14 25.22
CA SER A 29 11.90 -9.15 26.67
C SER A 29 12.89 -8.22 27.40
N PRO A 30 12.49 -7.52 28.46
CA PRO A 30 13.39 -6.61 29.19
C PRO A 30 14.59 -7.34 29.82
N ARG A 31 14.51 -8.65 30.06
CA ARG A 31 15.64 -9.47 30.50
C ARG A 31 16.69 -9.63 29.41
N THR A 32 16.30 -10.07 28.20
CA THR A 32 17.24 -10.28 27.09
C THR A 32 17.88 -8.97 26.60
N LEU A 33 17.12 -7.87 26.63
CA LEU A 33 17.63 -6.54 26.27
C LEU A 33 18.68 -6.03 27.27
N ARG A 34 18.54 -6.37 28.56
CA ARG A 34 19.47 -5.96 29.63
C ARG A 34 20.70 -6.87 29.72
N GLU A 35 20.56 -8.17 29.42
CA GLU A 35 21.64 -9.16 29.45
C GLU A 35 22.61 -9.05 28.26
N LYS A 36 22.10 -8.77 27.06
CA LYS A 36 22.93 -8.70 25.84
C LYS A 36 23.50 -7.31 25.55
N GLY A 37 23.16 -6.31 26.36
CA GLY A 37 23.68 -4.95 26.27
C GLY A 37 23.12 -4.11 25.11
N LEU A 38 23.62 -2.87 24.99
CA LEU A 38 23.10 -1.82 24.11
C LEU A 38 23.16 -2.17 22.61
N ILE A 39 24.14 -2.96 22.18
CA ILE A 39 24.32 -3.33 20.77
C ILE A 39 23.16 -4.23 20.30
N TRP A 40 22.73 -5.17 21.15
CA TRP A 40 21.64 -6.08 20.84
C TRP A 40 20.28 -5.36 20.79
N SER A 41 20.02 -4.47 21.75
CA SER A 41 18.78 -3.68 21.77
C SER A 41 18.68 -2.74 20.58
N THR A 42 19.77 -2.06 20.23
CA THR A 42 19.84 -1.19 19.06
C THR A 42 19.65 -2.01 17.78
N GLY A 43 20.31 -3.17 17.66
CA GLY A 43 20.18 -4.05 16.50
C GLY A 43 18.75 -4.54 16.28
N ILE A 44 18.07 -5.00 17.33
CA ILE A 44 16.64 -5.37 17.25
C ILE A 44 15.80 -4.17 16.83
N ALA A 45 15.96 -3.02 17.47
CA ALA A 45 15.17 -1.82 17.16
C ALA A 45 15.32 -1.39 15.69
N VAL A 46 16.54 -1.43 15.15
CA VAL A 46 16.80 -1.13 13.73
C VAL A 46 16.09 -2.14 12.84
N VAL A 47 16.19 -3.45 13.13
CA VAL A 47 15.51 -4.48 12.33
C VAL A 47 14.00 -4.32 12.38
N THR A 48 13.43 -4.07 13.56
CA THR A 48 11.99 -3.78 13.71
C THR A 48 11.58 -2.59 12.85
N LEU A 49 12.36 -1.50 12.91
CA LEU A 49 12.10 -0.30 12.13
C LEU A 49 12.16 -0.58 10.63
N CYS A 50 13.19 -1.30 10.15
CA CYS A 50 13.30 -1.71 8.75
C CYS A 50 12.05 -2.48 8.28
N VAL A 51 11.58 -3.43 9.10
CA VAL A 51 10.40 -4.25 8.77
C VAL A 51 9.14 -3.39 8.73
N VAL A 52 8.93 -2.52 9.73
CA VAL A 52 7.76 -1.63 9.77
C VAL A 52 7.74 -0.70 8.56
N LEU A 53 8.87 -0.04 8.27
CA LEU A 53 9.00 0.83 7.10
C LEU A 53 8.76 0.07 5.80
N THR A 54 9.20 -1.19 5.72
CA THR A 54 8.96 -2.04 4.55
C THR A 54 7.48 -2.34 4.34
N VAL A 55 6.76 -2.70 5.40
CA VAL A 55 5.32 -2.97 5.30
C VAL A 55 4.54 -1.72 4.94
N VAL A 56 4.89 -0.58 5.53
CA VAL A 56 4.25 0.71 5.26
C VAL A 56 4.50 1.15 3.81
N GLY A 57 5.75 1.09 3.35
CA GLY A 57 6.07 1.43 1.97
C GLY A 57 5.35 0.52 0.97
N TRP A 58 5.26 -0.78 1.24
CA TRP A 58 4.55 -1.71 0.35
C TRP A 58 3.05 -1.38 0.28
N TYR A 59 2.46 -0.93 1.40
CA TYR A 59 1.07 -0.49 1.44
C TYR A 59 0.83 0.79 0.61
N TRP A 60 1.75 1.76 0.66
CA TRP A 60 1.67 3.01 -0.12
C TRP A 60 2.01 2.86 -1.59
N SER A 61 2.75 1.80 -1.96
CA SER A 61 3.10 1.47 -3.34
C SER A 61 2.09 0.55 -4.03
N ARG A 62 0.85 0.42 -3.54
CA ARG A 62 -0.14 -0.39 -4.24
C ARG A 62 -0.69 0.35 -5.47
N PRO A 63 -0.67 -0.27 -6.67
CA PRO A 63 -1.31 0.32 -7.84
C PRO A 63 -2.84 0.38 -7.62
N PRO A 64 -3.51 1.43 -8.13
CA PRO A 64 -4.95 1.50 -8.06
C PRO A 64 -5.60 0.49 -9.01
N ASP A 65 -6.81 0.07 -8.64
CA ASP A 65 -7.59 -0.87 -9.44
C ASP A 65 -8.03 -0.24 -10.78
N SER A 66 -8.15 -1.08 -11.81
CA SER A 66 -8.74 -0.67 -13.08
C SER A 66 -10.24 -0.42 -12.91
N PHE A 67 -10.76 0.55 -13.65
CA PHE A 67 -12.18 0.90 -13.61
C PHE A 67 -12.75 1.01 -15.02
N ASN A 68 -14.07 0.80 -15.15
CA ASN A 68 -14.79 0.98 -16.39
C ASN A 68 -15.39 2.39 -16.46
N ALA A 69 -14.97 3.19 -17.44
CA ALA A 69 -15.43 4.56 -17.60
C ALA A 69 -16.95 4.69 -17.80
N LYS A 70 -17.60 3.72 -18.45
CA LYS A 70 -19.06 3.73 -18.65
C LYS A 70 -19.81 3.47 -17.37
N GLU A 71 -19.33 2.55 -16.54
CA GLU A 71 -19.95 2.22 -15.25
C GLU A 71 -19.85 3.41 -14.30
N VAL A 72 -18.66 4.03 -14.20
CA VAL A 72 -18.44 5.26 -13.41
C VAL A 72 -19.34 6.40 -13.90
N ALA A 73 -19.49 6.56 -15.21
CA ALA A 73 -20.37 7.57 -15.76
C ALA A 73 -21.84 7.30 -15.42
N LEU A 74 -22.29 6.05 -15.54
CA LEU A 74 -23.66 5.66 -15.20
C LEU A 74 -23.94 5.85 -13.70
N GLU A 75 -22.98 5.51 -12.84
CA GLU A 75 -23.05 5.74 -11.39
C GLU A 75 -23.21 7.24 -11.09
N LYS A 76 -22.34 8.10 -11.66
CA LYS A 76 -22.42 9.56 -11.48
C LYS A 76 -23.68 10.16 -12.12
N ALA A 77 -24.28 9.52 -13.11
CA ALA A 77 -25.57 9.92 -13.70
C ALA A 77 -26.80 9.48 -12.86
N GLY A 78 -26.60 8.67 -11.81
CA GLY A 78 -27.67 8.11 -10.99
C GLY A 78 -28.43 6.98 -11.69
N GLY A 79 -27.78 6.22 -12.56
CA GLY A 79 -28.38 5.11 -13.30
C GLY A 79 -29.15 5.51 -14.56
N ASP A 80 -29.18 6.80 -14.90
CA ASP A 80 -29.93 7.32 -16.03
C ASP A 80 -29.05 7.48 -17.27
N ASN A 81 -29.25 6.59 -18.25
CA ASN A 81 -28.53 6.64 -19.53
C ASN A 81 -28.83 7.89 -20.36
N SER A 82 -29.98 8.55 -20.15
CA SER A 82 -30.33 9.76 -20.91
C SER A 82 -29.44 10.95 -20.60
N LYS A 83 -28.78 10.94 -19.43
CA LYS A 83 -27.83 11.97 -18.99
C LYS A 83 -26.42 11.78 -19.57
N LEU A 84 -26.16 10.65 -20.24
CA LEU A 84 -24.87 10.37 -20.88
C LEU A 84 -24.75 11.12 -22.21
N VAL A 85 -24.56 12.43 -22.12
CA VAL A 85 -24.31 13.30 -23.28
C VAL A 85 -22.85 13.18 -23.75
N PRO A 86 -22.53 13.57 -25.01
CA PRO A 86 -21.16 13.61 -25.48
C PRO A 86 -20.24 14.37 -24.51
N GLY A 87 -19.12 13.76 -24.12
CA GLY A 87 -18.17 14.32 -23.15
C GLY A 87 -18.43 13.95 -21.70
N PHE A 88 -19.66 13.57 -21.32
CA PHE A 88 -20.00 13.21 -19.93
C PHE A 88 -19.15 12.05 -19.39
N THR A 89 -18.97 11.01 -20.20
CA THR A 89 -18.14 9.85 -19.86
C THR A 89 -16.68 10.23 -19.63
N THR A 90 -16.17 11.19 -20.41
CA THR A 90 -14.79 11.69 -20.29
C THR A 90 -14.62 12.47 -19.00
N THR A 91 -15.54 13.37 -18.68
CA THR A 91 -15.54 14.12 -17.42
C THR A 91 -15.69 13.20 -16.22
N ALA A 92 -16.59 12.22 -16.26
CA ALA A 92 -16.79 11.26 -15.18
C ALA A 92 -15.53 10.41 -14.93
N ALA A 93 -14.88 9.94 -16.00
CA ALA A 93 -13.61 9.22 -15.91
C ALA A 93 -12.48 10.11 -15.35
N LEU A 94 -12.39 11.36 -15.80
CA LEU A 94 -11.40 12.32 -15.30
C LEU A 94 -11.57 12.58 -13.80
N ILE A 95 -12.81 12.79 -13.34
CA ILE A 95 -13.13 12.94 -11.92
C ILE A 95 -12.68 11.70 -11.14
N ARG A 96 -13.00 10.50 -11.64
CA ARG A 96 -12.62 9.25 -10.95
C ARG A 96 -11.11 9.08 -10.83
N VAL A 97 -10.35 9.46 -11.86
CA VAL A 97 -8.89 9.42 -11.83
C VAL A 97 -8.34 10.44 -10.83
N ALA A 98 -8.89 11.65 -10.80
CA ALA A 98 -8.51 12.67 -9.83
C ALA A 98 -8.81 12.25 -8.39
N GLU A 99 -9.99 11.68 -8.12
CA GLU A 99 -10.37 11.08 -6.83
C GLU A 99 -9.39 9.96 -6.44
N THR A 100 -9.04 9.08 -7.38
CA THR A 100 -8.07 7.98 -7.14
C THR A 100 -6.69 8.50 -6.74
N LEU A 101 -6.24 9.60 -7.33
CA LEU A 101 -4.98 10.23 -6.94
C LEU A 101 -5.08 10.94 -5.58
N LEU A 102 -6.21 11.60 -5.31
CA LEU A 102 -6.45 12.35 -4.09
C LEU A 102 -6.57 11.44 -2.86
N ASP A 103 -7.28 10.32 -3.00
CA ASP A 103 -7.55 9.35 -1.93
C ASP A 103 -6.45 8.30 -1.77
N LYS A 104 -5.33 8.42 -2.50
CA LYS A 104 -4.23 7.47 -2.47
C LYS A 104 -3.61 7.37 -1.06
N PRO A 105 -3.44 6.15 -0.50
CA PRO A 105 -2.77 5.98 0.79
C PRO A 105 -1.29 6.39 0.68
N GLY A 106 -0.86 7.28 1.57
CA GLY A 106 0.49 7.86 1.54
C GLY A 106 0.59 9.19 0.80
N GLY A 107 -0.52 9.70 0.24
CA GLY A 107 -0.57 11.00 -0.43
C GLY A 107 0.27 11.06 -1.72
N TYR A 108 0.55 12.28 -2.17
CA TYR A 108 1.39 12.52 -3.34
C TYR A 108 2.87 12.43 -2.94
N LEU A 109 3.43 11.23 -3.08
CA LEU A 109 4.75 10.86 -2.57
C LEU A 109 5.86 11.76 -3.11
N SER A 110 5.67 12.32 -4.32
CA SER A 110 6.64 13.21 -4.95
C SER A 110 6.79 14.58 -4.25
N ASN A 111 5.78 15.06 -3.50
CA ASN A 111 5.84 16.39 -2.86
C ASN A 111 6.35 16.37 -1.41
N ASP A 112 6.44 15.20 -0.76
CA ASP A 112 6.99 15.09 0.60
C ASP A 112 8.52 15.05 0.61
N LYS A 113 9.18 16.21 0.61
CA LYS A 113 10.65 16.33 0.71
C LYS A 113 11.16 16.18 2.15
N LEU A 114 10.64 15.22 2.91
CA LEU A 114 11.21 14.90 4.22
C LEU A 114 12.53 14.12 4.01
N PRO A 115 13.64 14.49 4.69
CA PRO A 115 14.92 13.79 4.56
C PRO A 115 14.87 12.51 5.41
N PRO A 116 14.45 11.37 4.79
CA PRO A 116 15.26 10.16 4.77
C PRO A 116 15.18 9.37 3.45
N LYS A 117 14.57 9.94 2.39
CA LYS A 117 14.39 9.29 1.07
C LYS A 117 15.69 8.81 0.42
N SER A 118 16.80 9.50 0.69
CA SER A 118 18.12 9.15 0.15
C SER A 118 18.88 8.09 0.96
N PHE A 119 18.59 7.93 2.25
CA PHE A 119 19.29 6.96 3.11
C PHE A 119 18.56 5.61 3.18
N PHE A 120 17.24 5.61 2.99
CA PHE A 120 16.37 4.43 2.95
C PHE A 120 15.66 4.28 1.59
N GLY A 121 16.26 4.80 0.51
CA GLY A 121 15.71 4.84 -0.85
C GLY A 121 15.52 3.49 -1.54
N ALA A 122 15.73 2.37 -0.84
CA ALA A 122 15.43 1.03 -1.35
C ALA A 122 13.92 0.82 -1.60
N PHE A 123 13.06 1.61 -0.94
CA PHE A 123 11.61 1.44 -1.04
C PHE A 123 10.97 2.14 -2.25
N ASP A 124 11.44 3.34 -2.58
CA ASP A 124 10.98 4.11 -3.73
C ASP A 124 11.46 3.53 -5.08
N MET A 125 12.49 2.67 -5.06
CA MET A 125 13.04 2.05 -6.27
C MET A 125 12.31 0.77 -6.71
N LEU A 126 11.46 0.19 -5.86
CA LEU A 126 10.81 -1.08 -6.19
C LEU A 126 9.57 -0.93 -7.07
N ASP A 127 8.99 0.28 -7.12
CA ASP A 127 7.81 0.56 -7.93
C ASP A 127 7.87 1.93 -8.59
N ASN A 128 7.38 2.02 -9.83
CA ASN A 128 7.37 3.22 -10.67
C ASN A 128 6.30 4.25 -10.25
N MET A 129 5.86 4.21 -8.99
CA MET A 129 4.73 4.96 -8.46
C MET A 129 4.89 6.49 -8.61
N PRO A 130 6.06 7.11 -8.35
CA PRO A 130 6.22 8.55 -8.56
C PRO A 130 6.01 8.98 -10.02
N ASN A 131 6.45 8.16 -10.98
CA ASN A 131 6.23 8.43 -12.41
C ASN A 131 4.77 8.21 -12.80
N TRP A 132 4.09 7.23 -12.19
CA TRP A 132 2.64 7.06 -12.35
C TRP A 132 1.87 8.29 -11.83
N GLU A 133 2.18 8.77 -10.62
CA GLU A 133 1.54 9.94 -10.01
C GLU A 133 1.72 11.19 -10.89
N PHE A 134 2.94 11.41 -11.38
CA PHE A 134 3.24 12.52 -12.29
C PHE A 134 2.48 12.39 -13.62
N GLY A 135 2.45 11.19 -14.22
CA GLY A 135 1.72 10.93 -15.45
C GLY A 135 0.21 11.20 -15.31
N VAL A 136 -0.38 10.78 -14.18
CA VAL A 136 -1.79 11.04 -13.86
C VAL A 136 -2.06 12.53 -13.70
N LEU A 137 -1.20 13.27 -12.99
CA LEU A 137 -1.36 14.72 -12.86
C LEU A 137 -1.27 15.46 -14.19
N VAL A 138 -0.31 15.09 -15.04
CA VAL A 138 -0.16 15.67 -16.37
C VAL A 138 -1.40 15.40 -17.21
N MET A 139 -1.88 14.15 -17.22
CA MET A 139 -3.13 13.77 -17.88
C MET A 139 -4.32 14.59 -17.37
N ILE A 140 -4.49 14.73 -16.05
CA ILE A 140 -5.59 15.51 -15.46
C ILE A 140 -5.50 16.97 -15.91
N ARG A 141 -4.31 17.57 -15.81
CA ARG A 141 -4.06 18.97 -16.19
C ARG A 141 -4.38 19.21 -17.67
N ASP A 142 -3.87 18.37 -18.55
CA ASP A 142 -3.97 18.60 -19.99
C ASP A 142 -5.39 18.28 -20.49
N THR A 143 -6.06 17.27 -19.93
CA THR A 143 -7.48 16.99 -20.21
C THR A 143 -8.37 18.13 -19.71
N SER A 144 -8.11 18.66 -18.52
CA SER A 144 -8.90 19.79 -17.97
C SER A 144 -8.76 21.08 -18.75
N ARG A 145 -7.69 21.24 -19.54
CA ARG A 145 -7.47 22.43 -20.40
C ARG A 145 -8.23 22.35 -21.72
N VAL A 146 -8.58 21.15 -22.16
CA VAL A 146 -9.24 20.91 -23.46
C VAL A 146 -10.73 20.59 -23.33
N LEU A 147 -11.21 20.37 -22.11
CA LEU A 147 -12.64 20.30 -21.75
C LEU A 147 -13.21 21.70 -21.57
#